data_AF-A0DSR4-F1
#
_entry.id   AF-A0DSR4-F1
#
_cell.length_a   1.000
_cell.length_b   1.000
_cell.length_c   1.000
_cell.angle_alpha   90.00
_cell.angle_beta   90.00
_cell.angle_gamma   90.00
#
_symmetry.space_group_name_H-M   'P 1'
#
loop_
_entity.id
_entity.type
_entity.pdbx_description
1 polymer ?
#
loop_
_entity_poly.entity_id
_entity_poly.type
_entity_poly.pdbx_seq_one_letter_code
_entity_poly.pdbx_strand_id
1 'polypeptide(L)'
;MSVVELPDIRLYSHKSRTRSKKSDFEKYRNSAVLKSVDKLIKHNSLCSVLGQDSDYYPKQLEDQKKVDEAQEVHANLTELKKSCDYMKMSGNNKDKDIDKMRKDIDQMSYQIEQYNQRQKELERQENDYSSKLQEQQKLLSQSNYDKKIFEHMLTRMKTDQVNYQLRANQYERHLRQAFLACQSSSQKALEIQVLHQKTMLALKEVADGIKQQNRNREKNISRFKNELKQKQDVEHKRDERIKRQQEIAEVAANDIRDGALKKWRKLLLVHKFLNSFLKSKMQRGIAQYHHLEIAFQKIKASTGISDANEIVQKFIGREQTYSHLLISISDYEKKINNLKQENQDLRNNFTHLKQEYNDLDKEFSVENNKQRNEQTDQDKMVIEVEEKATISGLLQNKLNTWIARNLKKLAQRKDKGFQGIIDAIKEKLLNLSQTQQQELLNKSIFSSVLELNDQEFLKRNVRIKPKQQNSHLHSNNSQDYSVLPNDDEIFNELPSKDEEQEEQEEDNLLNQLREEVKGKVLKK
;
A
#
# COMPACT_ATOMS: atom_id res chain seq x y z
N MET A 1 1.71 5.17 -34.28
CA MET A 1 2.07 5.19 -35.71
C MET A 1 3.42 4.49 -35.84
N SER A 2 3.43 3.24 -36.31
CA SER A 2 4.61 2.57 -36.88
C SER A 2 4.07 1.33 -37.60
N VAL A 3 3.89 1.48 -38.91
CA VAL A 3 3.44 0.42 -39.80
C VAL A 3 4.65 -0.47 -40.06
N VAL A 4 4.63 -1.69 -39.53
CA VAL A 4 5.62 -2.72 -39.86
C VAL A 4 4.99 -3.61 -40.92
N GLU A 5 5.41 -3.39 -42.15
CA GLU A 5 5.03 -4.20 -43.31
C GLU A 5 5.65 -5.60 -43.19
N LEU A 6 4.79 -6.61 -43.22
CA LEU A 6 5.16 -8.03 -43.27
C LEU A 6 5.18 -8.50 -44.74
N PRO A 7 6.11 -9.39 -45.12
CA PRO A 7 6.32 -9.78 -46.51
C PRO A 7 5.26 -10.75 -47.01
N ASP A 8 4.86 -10.50 -48.25
CA ASP A 8 3.80 -11.14 -49.00
C ASP A 8 4.20 -12.56 -49.43
N ILE A 9 3.69 -13.58 -48.73
CA ILE A 9 3.93 -14.99 -49.07
C ILE A 9 2.97 -15.39 -50.20
N ARG A 10 3.44 -15.26 -51.44
CA ARG A 10 2.78 -15.80 -52.64
C ARG A 10 2.79 -17.33 -52.59
N LEU A 11 1.65 -17.91 -52.27
CA LEU A 11 1.37 -19.34 -52.43
C LEU A 11 1.27 -19.67 -53.93
N TYR A 12 2.29 -20.36 -54.45
CA TYR A 12 2.24 -21.01 -55.75
C TYR A 12 1.15 -22.10 -55.77
N SER A 13 0.01 -21.82 -56.41
CA SER A 13 -0.98 -22.86 -56.73
C SER A 13 -0.55 -23.58 -58.00
N HIS A 14 0.14 -24.72 -57.87
CA HIS A 14 0.32 -25.63 -59.00
C HIS A 14 -1.01 -26.34 -59.29
N LYS A 15 -1.73 -25.86 -60.32
CA LYS A 15 -2.82 -26.60 -60.96
C LYS A 15 -2.21 -27.74 -61.80
N SER A 16 -2.11 -28.92 -61.23
CA SER A 16 -1.84 -30.15 -61.99
C SER A 16 -3.08 -30.58 -62.76
N ARG A 17 -3.06 -30.29 -64.06
CA ARG A 17 -4.07 -30.66 -65.05
C ARG A 17 -3.84 -32.13 -65.42
N THR A 18 -4.60 -33.06 -64.83
CA THR A 18 -4.58 -34.47 -65.22
C THR A 18 -5.32 -34.63 -66.56
N ARG A 19 -4.54 -34.84 -67.61
CA ARG A 19 -5.02 -35.14 -68.97
C ARG A 19 -5.40 -36.62 -69.02
N SER A 20 -6.69 -36.89 -69.14
CA SER A 20 -7.28 -38.22 -69.36
C SER A 20 -6.60 -38.94 -70.54
N LYS A 21 -5.95 -40.07 -70.28
CA LYS A 21 -5.47 -41.05 -71.27
C LYS A 21 -6.37 -42.29 -71.27
N LYS A 22 -7.69 -42.10 -71.34
CA LYS A 22 -8.66 -43.22 -71.39
C LYS A 22 -9.13 -43.59 -72.80
N SER A 23 -8.67 -42.90 -73.86
CA SER A 23 -9.20 -43.08 -75.24
C SER A 23 -8.44 -44.04 -76.16
N ASP A 24 -7.24 -44.49 -75.79
CA ASP A 24 -6.38 -45.22 -76.74
C ASP A 24 -6.46 -46.75 -76.59
N PHE A 25 -6.92 -47.24 -75.43
CA PHE A 25 -7.05 -48.66 -75.17
C PHE A 25 -8.30 -49.29 -75.83
N GLU A 26 -9.40 -48.55 -75.93
CA GLU A 26 -10.62 -48.98 -76.65
C GLU A 26 -10.41 -49.08 -78.16
N LYS A 27 -9.58 -48.22 -78.75
CA LYS A 27 -9.25 -48.27 -80.19
C LYS A 27 -8.45 -49.52 -80.56
N TYR A 28 -7.55 -49.98 -79.68
CA TYR A 28 -6.76 -51.20 -79.92
C TYR A 28 -7.61 -52.47 -79.78
N ARG A 29 -8.53 -52.52 -78.81
CA ARG A 29 -9.44 -53.66 -78.63
C ARG A 29 -10.38 -53.86 -79.82
N ASN A 30 -10.93 -52.78 -80.37
CA ASN A 30 -11.83 -52.85 -81.53
C ASN A 30 -11.10 -53.24 -82.83
N SER A 31 -9.83 -52.86 -82.99
CA SER A 31 -9.02 -53.25 -84.16
C SER A 31 -8.62 -54.74 -84.15
N ALA A 32 -8.40 -55.34 -82.97
CA ALA A 32 -8.07 -56.75 -82.84
C ALA A 32 -9.26 -57.67 -83.15
N VAL A 33 -10.48 -57.30 -82.70
CA VAL A 33 -11.71 -58.07 -82.95
C VAL A 33 -12.11 -58.05 -84.43
N LEU A 34 -11.94 -56.90 -85.12
CA LEU A 34 -12.21 -56.81 -86.56
C LEU A 34 -11.23 -57.67 -87.39
N LYS A 35 -9.96 -57.80 -86.95
CA LYS A 35 -8.96 -58.66 -87.62
C LYS A 35 -9.19 -60.16 -87.40
N SER A 36 -9.83 -60.58 -86.31
CA SER A 36 -10.17 -61.99 -86.09
C SER A 36 -11.42 -62.42 -86.88
N VAL A 37 -12.40 -61.53 -87.03
CA VAL A 37 -13.62 -61.80 -87.83
C VAL A 37 -13.29 -61.87 -89.34
N ASP A 38 -12.39 -61.02 -89.84
CA ASP A 38 -11.99 -61.02 -91.26
C ASP A 38 -11.18 -62.27 -91.66
N LYS A 39 -10.54 -62.95 -90.69
CA LYS A 39 -9.86 -64.24 -90.88
C LYS A 39 -10.82 -65.43 -90.94
N LEU A 40 -11.96 -65.37 -90.24
CA LEU A 40 -12.97 -66.43 -90.26
C LEU A 40 -13.85 -66.38 -91.53
N ILE A 41 -14.04 -65.19 -92.12
CA ILE A 41 -14.86 -65.03 -93.33
C ILE A 41 -14.09 -65.45 -94.60
N LYS A 42 -12.76 -65.43 -94.59
CA LYS A 42 -11.93 -65.80 -95.76
C LYS A 42 -11.66 -67.30 -95.93
N HIS A 43 -11.94 -68.14 -94.94
CA HIS A 43 -11.60 -69.58 -94.99
C HIS A 43 -12.76 -70.58 -94.92
N ASN A 44 -14.01 -70.13 -94.85
CA ASN A 44 -15.17 -71.01 -95.00
C ASN A 44 -15.75 -70.89 -96.42
N SER A 45 -15.05 -71.46 -97.40
CA SER A 45 -15.67 -71.81 -98.68
C SER A 45 -16.43 -73.13 -98.51
N LEU A 46 -17.72 -73.09 -98.82
CA LEU A 46 -18.70 -74.17 -98.67
C LEU A 46 -18.53 -75.31 -99.72
N CYS A 47 -17.32 -75.49 -100.27
CA CYS A 47 -17.04 -76.43 -101.37
C CYS A 47 -16.24 -77.69 -100.98
N SER A 48 -15.85 -77.89 -99.71
CA SER A 48 -15.05 -79.08 -99.31
C SER A 48 -15.81 -80.13 -98.48
N VAL A 49 -17.10 -79.91 -98.19
CA VAL A 49 -17.91 -80.80 -97.32
C VAL A 49 -18.92 -81.66 -98.11
N LEU A 50 -19.14 -81.37 -99.40
CA LEU A 50 -19.96 -82.20 -100.29
C LEU A 50 -19.03 -82.94 -101.27
N GLY A 51 -18.55 -84.11 -100.83
CA GLY A 51 -17.80 -85.04 -101.68
C GLY A 51 -18.62 -85.44 -102.91
N GLN A 52 -17.95 -85.42 -104.06
CA GLN A 52 -18.49 -85.78 -105.36
C GLN A 52 -18.74 -87.30 -105.46
N ASP A 53 -19.95 -87.66 -105.86
CA ASP A 53 -20.26 -88.95 -106.47
C ASP A 53 -19.51 -89.07 -107.81
N SER A 54 -18.71 -90.13 -107.97
CA SER A 54 -18.26 -90.57 -109.29
C SER A 54 -17.91 -92.05 -109.29
N ASP A 55 -18.79 -92.82 -109.92
CA ASP A 55 -18.51 -93.89 -110.89
C ASP A 55 -17.48 -94.96 -110.52
N TYR A 56 -17.98 -96.15 -110.16
CA TYR A 56 -17.19 -97.38 -110.28
C TYR A 56 -18.06 -98.58 -110.71
N TYR A 57 -18.22 -98.72 -112.03
CA TYR A 57 -18.50 -99.99 -112.71
C TYR A 57 -17.72 -100.02 -114.03
N PRO A 58 -17.10 -101.17 -114.39
CA PRO A 58 -17.38 -101.72 -115.71
C PRO A 58 -17.41 -103.26 -115.82
N LYS A 59 -18.47 -103.73 -116.49
CA LYS A 59 -18.54 -104.71 -117.61
C LYS A 59 -17.62 -105.95 -117.67
N GLN A 60 -18.27 -107.11 -117.52
CA GLN A 60 -18.36 -108.28 -118.43
C GLN A 60 -17.20 -108.67 -119.36
N LEU A 61 -16.83 -109.97 -119.33
CA LEU A 61 -16.68 -110.79 -120.55
C LEU A 61 -16.70 -112.30 -120.23
N GLU A 62 -17.51 -113.02 -121.01
CA GLU A 62 -17.65 -114.48 -121.08
C GLU A 62 -16.38 -115.15 -121.63
N ASP A 63 -16.04 -116.35 -121.15
CA ASP A 63 -15.60 -117.43 -122.05
C ASP A 63 -15.65 -118.81 -121.37
N GLN A 64 -16.29 -119.75 -122.07
CA GLN A 64 -16.41 -121.15 -121.69
C GLN A 64 -15.05 -121.85 -121.71
N LYS A 65 -14.66 -122.48 -120.60
CA LYS A 65 -13.82 -123.68 -120.60
C LYS A 65 -14.05 -124.43 -119.28
N LYS A 66 -14.47 -125.68 -119.40
CA LYS A 66 -14.49 -126.66 -118.30
C LYS A 66 -13.13 -126.62 -117.59
N VAL A 67 -13.11 -126.47 -116.27
CA VAL A 67 -12.19 -127.12 -115.31
C VAL A 67 -12.35 -126.48 -113.91
N ASP A 68 -12.59 -127.36 -112.93
CA ASP A 68 -12.46 -127.25 -111.47
C ASP A 68 -13.12 -126.08 -110.71
N GLU A 69 -14.35 -126.33 -110.21
CA GLU A 69 -15.03 -125.57 -109.14
C GLU A 69 -14.13 -125.32 -107.90
N ALA A 70 -13.10 -126.15 -107.69
CA ALA A 70 -12.12 -125.94 -106.62
C ALA A 70 -11.25 -124.68 -106.82
N GLN A 71 -10.93 -124.28 -108.06
CA GLN A 71 -10.11 -123.10 -108.34
C GLN A 71 -10.91 -121.79 -108.27
N GLU A 72 -12.18 -121.79 -108.64
CA GLU A 72 -13.05 -120.61 -108.52
C GLU A 72 -13.43 -120.35 -107.06
N VAL A 73 -13.70 -121.41 -106.29
CA VAL A 73 -13.86 -121.30 -104.83
C VAL A 73 -12.56 -120.82 -104.17
N HIS A 74 -11.40 -121.27 -104.63
CA HIS A 74 -10.11 -120.76 -104.15
C HIS A 74 -9.87 -119.29 -104.56
N ALA A 75 -10.23 -118.88 -105.78
CA ALA A 75 -10.11 -117.51 -106.24
C ALA A 75 -11.03 -116.57 -105.43
N ASN A 76 -12.29 -116.96 -105.23
CA ASN A 76 -13.26 -116.26 -104.39
C ASN A 76 -12.83 -116.22 -102.93
N LEU A 77 -12.25 -117.30 -102.38
CA LEU A 77 -11.65 -117.30 -101.03
C LEU A 77 -10.43 -116.38 -100.93
N THR A 78 -9.63 -116.30 -101.99
CA THR A 78 -8.44 -115.42 -102.03
C THR A 78 -8.85 -113.95 -102.12
N GLU A 79 -9.91 -113.66 -102.88
CA GLU A 79 -10.48 -112.33 -103.01
C GLU A 79 -11.23 -111.91 -101.73
N LEU A 80 -11.99 -112.81 -101.10
CA LEU A 80 -12.55 -112.58 -99.76
C LEU A 80 -11.47 -112.35 -98.72
N LYS A 81 -10.36 -113.11 -98.78
CA LYS A 81 -9.22 -112.93 -97.87
C LYS A 81 -8.55 -111.59 -98.11
N LYS A 82 -8.32 -111.18 -99.37
CA LYS A 82 -7.79 -109.84 -99.70
C LYS A 82 -8.72 -108.73 -99.25
N SER A 83 -10.04 -108.90 -99.41
CA SER A 83 -11.05 -107.94 -98.94
C SER A 83 -11.10 -107.89 -97.41
N CYS A 84 -11.00 -109.03 -96.74
CA CYS A 84 -10.93 -109.13 -95.28
C CYS A 84 -9.64 -108.51 -94.73
N ASP A 85 -8.49 -108.78 -95.36
CA ASP A 85 -7.19 -108.20 -95.04
C ASP A 85 -7.19 -106.68 -95.31
N TYR A 86 -7.83 -106.22 -96.39
CA TYR A 86 -8.04 -104.80 -96.69
C TYR A 86 -8.94 -104.13 -95.65
N MET A 87 -10.07 -104.75 -95.29
CA MET A 87 -10.96 -104.25 -94.23
C MET A 87 -10.26 -104.22 -92.88
N LYS A 88 -9.40 -105.20 -92.58
CA LYS A 88 -8.60 -105.24 -91.36
C LYS A 88 -7.51 -104.17 -91.36
N MET A 89 -6.83 -103.95 -92.48
CA MET A 89 -5.85 -102.86 -92.63
C MET A 89 -6.51 -101.48 -92.58
N SER A 90 -7.67 -101.31 -93.22
CA SER A 90 -8.48 -100.09 -93.16
C SER A 90 -9.01 -99.83 -91.75
N GLY A 91 -9.49 -100.88 -91.06
CA GLY A 91 -9.89 -100.83 -89.66
C GLY A 91 -8.73 -100.41 -88.76
N ASN A 92 -7.57 -101.06 -88.89
CA ASN A 92 -6.36 -100.69 -88.15
C ASN A 92 -5.90 -99.25 -88.42
N ASN A 93 -6.03 -98.75 -89.65
CA ASN A 93 -5.69 -97.36 -89.98
C ASN A 93 -6.69 -96.37 -89.36
N LYS A 94 -7.99 -96.68 -89.42
CA LYS A 94 -9.03 -95.90 -88.74
C LYS A 94 -8.86 -95.91 -87.23
N ASP A 95 -8.46 -97.04 -86.64
CA ASP A 95 -8.16 -97.13 -85.21
C ASP A 95 -6.95 -96.25 -84.84
N LYS A 96 -5.89 -96.24 -85.67
CA LYS A 96 -4.77 -95.32 -85.49
C LYS A 96 -5.19 -93.85 -85.61
N ASP A 97 -6.08 -93.52 -86.54
CA ASP A 97 -6.61 -92.17 -86.70
C ASP A 97 -7.51 -91.78 -85.51
N ILE A 98 -8.31 -92.70 -85.00
CA ILE A 98 -9.10 -92.52 -83.77
C ILE A 98 -8.18 -92.29 -82.57
N ASP A 99 -7.11 -93.08 -82.42
CA ASP A 99 -6.13 -92.89 -81.36
C ASP A 99 -5.38 -91.56 -81.48
N LYS A 100 -5.08 -91.13 -82.71
CA LYS A 100 -4.49 -89.80 -82.97
C LYS A 100 -5.46 -88.69 -82.58
N MET A 101 -6.72 -88.78 -83.01
CA MET A 101 -7.76 -87.82 -82.62
C MET A 101 -7.98 -87.79 -81.11
N ARG A 102 -7.94 -88.94 -80.42
CA ARG A 102 -8.00 -89.00 -78.95
C ARG A 102 -6.84 -88.27 -78.30
N LYS A 103 -5.60 -88.49 -78.77
CA LYS A 103 -4.43 -87.75 -78.28
C LYS A 103 -4.54 -86.25 -78.52
N ASP A 104 -5.06 -85.84 -79.68
CA ASP A 104 -5.28 -84.42 -79.99
C ASP A 104 -6.38 -83.82 -79.10
N ILE A 105 -7.46 -84.57 -78.80
CA ILE A 105 -8.51 -84.18 -77.86
C ILE A 105 -7.95 -84.05 -76.43
N ASP A 106 -7.11 -84.98 -76.00
CA ASP A 106 -6.46 -84.93 -74.67
C ASP A 106 -5.50 -83.74 -74.58
N GLN A 107 -4.73 -83.49 -75.64
CA GLN A 107 -3.82 -82.34 -75.70
C GLN A 107 -4.59 -81.01 -75.69
N MET A 108 -5.69 -80.92 -76.43
CA MET A 108 -6.58 -79.75 -76.38
C MET A 108 -7.22 -79.59 -75.01
N SER A 109 -7.67 -80.68 -74.37
CA SER A 109 -8.23 -80.66 -73.03
C SER A 109 -7.23 -80.14 -72.00
N TYR A 110 -5.97 -80.59 -72.09
CA TYR A 110 -4.88 -80.10 -71.25
C TYR A 110 -4.60 -78.60 -71.46
N GLN A 111 -4.59 -78.13 -72.72
CA GLN A 111 -4.43 -76.71 -73.00
C GLN A 111 -5.59 -75.87 -72.45
N ILE A 112 -6.83 -76.33 -72.63
CA ILE A 112 -8.03 -75.67 -72.06
C ILE A 112 -7.90 -75.56 -70.54
N GLU A 113 -7.44 -76.61 -69.87
CA GLU A 113 -7.25 -76.60 -68.43
C GLU A 113 -6.15 -75.62 -67.98
N GLN A 114 -5.01 -75.55 -68.69
CA GLN A 114 -3.99 -74.53 -68.43
C GLN A 114 -4.51 -73.10 -68.64
N TYR A 115 -5.28 -72.86 -69.71
CA TYR A 115 -5.90 -71.54 -69.96
C TYR A 115 -6.87 -71.18 -68.84
N ASN A 116 -7.70 -72.13 -68.39
CA ASN A 116 -8.64 -71.93 -67.29
C ASN A 116 -7.92 -71.65 -65.96
N GLN A 117 -6.81 -72.33 -65.68
CA GLN A 117 -5.98 -72.05 -64.50
C GLN A 117 -5.39 -70.64 -64.56
N ARG A 118 -4.80 -70.26 -65.70
CA ARG A 118 -4.25 -68.92 -65.91
C ARG A 118 -5.30 -67.83 -65.84
N GLN A 119 -6.50 -68.09 -66.37
CA GLN A 119 -7.63 -67.16 -66.26
C GLN A 119 -8.04 -66.97 -64.80
N LYS A 120 -8.17 -68.06 -64.02
CA LYS A 120 -8.46 -67.97 -62.58
C LYS A 120 -7.38 -67.21 -61.81
N GLU A 121 -6.11 -67.37 -62.17
CA GLU A 121 -5.01 -66.60 -61.58
C GLU A 121 -5.09 -65.12 -61.90
N LEU A 122 -5.39 -64.77 -63.15
CA LEU A 122 -5.58 -63.37 -63.57
C LEU A 122 -6.81 -62.74 -62.89
N GLU A 123 -7.92 -63.47 -62.76
CA GLU A 123 -9.10 -63.01 -62.02
C GLU A 123 -8.79 -62.80 -60.53
N ARG A 124 -8.00 -63.68 -59.91
CA ARG A 124 -7.51 -63.47 -58.53
C ARG A 124 -6.66 -62.21 -58.43
N GLN A 125 -5.71 -62.01 -59.35
CA GLN A 125 -4.87 -60.81 -59.37
C GLN A 125 -5.71 -59.54 -59.59
N GLU A 126 -6.68 -59.56 -60.51
CA GLU A 126 -7.59 -58.44 -60.75
C GLU A 126 -8.41 -58.10 -59.50
N ASN A 127 -8.94 -59.11 -58.81
CA ASN A 127 -9.67 -58.93 -57.55
C ASN A 127 -8.77 -58.37 -56.44
N ASP A 128 -7.53 -58.83 -56.34
CA ASP A 128 -6.55 -58.31 -55.38
C ASP A 128 -6.20 -56.85 -55.67
N TYR A 129 -5.97 -56.49 -56.93
CA TYR A 129 -5.69 -55.12 -57.33
C TYR A 129 -6.90 -54.20 -57.15
N SER A 130 -8.11 -54.69 -57.45
CA SER A 130 -9.37 -53.98 -57.21
C SER A 130 -9.57 -53.72 -55.71
N SER A 131 -9.34 -54.73 -54.86
CA SER A 131 -9.41 -54.60 -53.40
C SER A 131 -8.40 -53.58 -52.87
N LYS A 132 -7.14 -53.65 -53.35
CA LYS A 132 -6.09 -52.67 -52.99
C LYS A 132 -6.44 -51.25 -53.44
N LEU A 133 -7.01 -51.09 -54.63
CA LEU A 133 -7.44 -49.78 -55.15
C LEU A 133 -8.56 -49.20 -54.27
N GLN A 134 -9.52 -50.03 -53.87
CA GLN A 134 -10.60 -49.63 -52.97
C GLN A 134 -10.06 -49.23 -51.58
N GLU A 135 -9.10 -49.97 -51.04
CA GLU A 135 -8.44 -49.63 -49.78
C GLU A 135 -7.69 -48.29 -49.86
N GLN A 136 -6.94 -48.06 -50.94
CA GLN A 136 -6.26 -46.78 -51.19
C GLN A 136 -7.26 -45.62 -51.33
N GLN A 137 -8.42 -45.84 -51.97
CA GLN A 137 -9.48 -44.83 -52.03
C GLN A 137 -10.07 -44.52 -50.65
N LYS A 138 -10.25 -45.53 -49.78
CA LYS A 138 -10.68 -45.33 -48.39
C LYS A 138 -9.65 -44.56 -47.57
N LEU A 139 -8.36 -44.89 -47.71
CA LEU A 139 -7.28 -44.15 -47.05
C LEU A 139 -7.21 -42.70 -47.53
N LEU A 140 -7.38 -42.47 -48.83
CA LEU A 140 -7.39 -41.12 -49.40
C LEU A 140 -8.62 -40.32 -48.97
N SER A 141 -9.80 -40.93 -48.85
CA SER A 141 -10.99 -40.26 -48.34
C SER A 141 -10.86 -39.93 -46.85
N GLN A 142 -10.27 -40.82 -46.06
CA GLN A 142 -9.95 -40.58 -44.65
C GLN A 142 -8.93 -39.44 -44.49
N SER A 143 -7.83 -39.46 -45.24
CA SER A 143 -6.84 -38.38 -45.22
C SER A 143 -7.43 -37.02 -45.62
N ASN A 144 -8.34 -36.99 -46.59
CA ASN A 144 -9.06 -35.77 -46.95
C ASN A 144 -10.01 -35.28 -45.86
N TYR A 145 -10.63 -36.20 -45.10
CA TYR A 145 -11.46 -35.86 -43.95
C TYR A 145 -10.61 -35.25 -42.83
N ASP A 146 -9.48 -35.89 -42.52
CA ASP A 146 -8.52 -35.39 -41.51
C ASP A 146 -7.99 -34.01 -41.90
N LYS A 147 -7.63 -33.80 -43.18
CA LYS A 147 -7.23 -32.50 -43.70
C LYS A 147 -8.28 -31.42 -43.42
N LYS A 148 -9.56 -31.71 -43.68
CA LYS A 148 -10.66 -30.76 -43.40
C LYS A 148 -10.80 -30.45 -41.91
N ILE A 149 -10.62 -31.46 -41.05
CA ILE A 149 -10.62 -31.25 -39.59
C ILE A 149 -9.48 -30.30 -39.19
N PHE A 150 -8.27 -30.54 -39.69
CA PHE A 150 -7.12 -29.67 -39.40
C PHE A 150 -7.32 -28.25 -39.94
N GLU A 151 -7.87 -28.08 -41.15
CA GLU A 151 -8.22 -26.77 -41.71
C GLU A 151 -9.25 -26.03 -40.84
N HIS A 152 -10.26 -26.73 -40.34
CA HIS A 152 -11.26 -26.16 -39.43
C HIS A 152 -10.64 -25.77 -38.08
N MET A 153 -9.79 -26.62 -37.49
CA MET A 153 -9.06 -26.31 -36.26
C MET A 153 -8.16 -25.09 -36.43
N LEU A 154 -7.43 -25.01 -37.55
CA LEU A 154 -6.56 -23.88 -37.86
C LEU A 154 -7.35 -22.58 -38.05
N THR A 155 -8.51 -22.65 -38.71
CA THR A 155 -9.42 -21.50 -38.86
C THR A 155 -9.92 -21.03 -37.49
N ARG A 156 -10.35 -21.95 -36.63
CA ARG A 156 -10.78 -21.62 -35.26
C ARG A 156 -9.65 -20.99 -34.44
N MET A 157 -8.44 -21.55 -34.51
CA MET A 157 -7.28 -21.00 -33.81
C MET A 157 -6.94 -19.58 -34.27
N LYS A 158 -7.02 -19.30 -35.58
CA LYS A 158 -6.84 -17.95 -36.11
C LYS A 158 -7.90 -16.98 -35.58
N THR A 159 -9.16 -17.39 -35.57
CA THR A 159 -10.26 -16.58 -34.99
C THR A 159 -10.03 -16.33 -33.50
N ASP A 160 -9.65 -17.35 -32.74
CA ASP A 160 -9.33 -17.21 -31.32
C ASP A 160 -8.14 -16.27 -31.10
N GLN A 161 -7.08 -16.36 -31.91
CA GLN A 161 -5.94 -15.46 -31.87
C GLN A 161 -6.34 -13.99 -32.09
N VAL A 162 -7.17 -13.72 -33.11
CA VAL A 162 -7.68 -12.36 -33.36
C VAL A 162 -8.53 -11.86 -32.19
N ASN A 163 -9.37 -12.73 -31.62
CA ASN A 163 -10.16 -12.39 -30.43
C ASN A 163 -9.29 -12.05 -29.21
N TYR A 164 -8.20 -12.78 -28.99
CA TYR A 164 -7.24 -12.47 -27.93
C TYR A 164 -6.53 -11.14 -28.17
N GLN A 165 -6.12 -10.86 -29.41
CA GLN A 165 -5.53 -9.56 -29.77
C GLN A 165 -6.51 -8.40 -29.56
N LEU A 166 -7.78 -8.58 -29.93
CA LEU A 166 -8.81 -7.57 -29.70
C LEU A 166 -9.01 -7.29 -28.20
N ARG A 167 -9.07 -8.35 -27.37
CA ARG A 167 -9.17 -8.20 -25.91
C ARG A 167 -7.92 -7.55 -25.32
N ALA A 168 -6.72 -7.91 -25.77
CA ALA A 168 -5.49 -7.28 -25.33
C ALA A 168 -5.51 -5.76 -25.61
N ASN A 169 -5.92 -5.36 -26.82
CA ASN A 169 -6.06 -3.96 -27.19
C ASN A 169 -7.13 -3.22 -26.36
N GLN A 170 -8.24 -3.89 -26.02
CA GLN A 170 -9.25 -3.32 -25.12
C GLN A 170 -8.68 -3.08 -23.72
N TYR A 171 -7.96 -4.04 -23.15
CA TYR A 171 -7.30 -3.87 -21.86
C TYR A 171 -6.25 -2.76 -21.88
N GLU A 172 -5.48 -2.64 -22.97
CA GLU A 172 -4.52 -1.55 -23.12
C GLU A 172 -5.22 -0.18 -23.13
N ARG A 173 -6.35 -0.04 -23.84
CA ARG A 173 -7.15 1.20 -23.82
C ARG A 173 -7.69 1.50 -22.42
N HIS A 174 -8.22 0.51 -21.71
CA HIS A 174 -8.69 0.69 -20.34
C HIS A 174 -7.56 1.09 -19.39
N LEU A 175 -6.37 0.49 -19.55
CA LEU A 175 -5.20 0.85 -18.76
C LEU A 175 -4.78 2.30 -19.02
N ARG A 176 -4.73 2.73 -20.29
CA ARG A 176 -4.43 4.13 -20.66
C ARG A 176 -5.46 5.11 -20.09
N GLN A 177 -6.74 4.77 -20.14
CA GLN A 177 -7.81 5.60 -19.54
C GLN A 177 -7.68 5.68 -18.01
N ALA A 178 -7.43 4.56 -17.35
CA ALA A 178 -7.21 4.53 -15.90
C ALA A 178 -5.96 5.33 -15.49
N PHE A 179 -4.90 5.26 -16.29
CA PHE A 179 -3.69 6.05 -16.08
C PHE A 179 -3.97 7.56 -16.18
N LEU A 180 -4.68 8.01 -17.22
CA LEU A 180 -5.07 9.41 -17.37
C LEU A 180 -5.99 9.88 -16.22
N ALA A 181 -6.94 9.05 -15.80
CA ALA A 181 -7.80 9.35 -14.66
C ALA A 181 -6.98 9.50 -13.36
N CYS A 182 -6.05 8.58 -13.10
CA CYS A 182 -5.14 8.65 -11.95
C CYS A 182 -4.27 9.92 -11.98
N GLN A 183 -3.71 10.26 -13.14
CA GLN A 183 -2.92 11.48 -13.32
C GLN A 183 -3.76 12.74 -13.05
N SER A 184 -4.97 12.81 -13.59
CA SER A 184 -5.88 13.94 -13.34
C SER A 184 -6.29 14.05 -11.86
N SER A 185 -6.49 12.92 -11.18
CA SER A 185 -6.80 12.89 -9.75
C SER A 185 -5.61 13.35 -8.92
N SER A 186 -4.38 12.96 -9.31
CA SER A 186 -3.15 13.42 -8.67
C SER A 186 -2.95 14.93 -8.81
N GLN A 187 -3.23 15.49 -10.00
CA GLN A 187 -3.21 16.94 -10.21
C GLN A 187 -4.22 17.67 -9.33
N LYS A 188 -5.47 17.18 -9.27
CA LYS A 188 -6.50 17.76 -8.38
C LYS A 188 -6.10 17.70 -6.91
N ALA A 189 -5.47 16.61 -6.47
CA ALA A 189 -4.98 16.50 -5.10
C ALA A 189 -3.90 17.55 -4.79
N LEU A 190 -2.99 17.80 -5.73
CA LEU A 190 -1.97 18.85 -5.60
C LEU A 190 -2.61 20.25 -5.57
N GLU A 191 -3.60 20.52 -6.44
CA GLU A 191 -4.35 21.78 -6.42
C GLU A 191 -5.06 22.02 -5.08
N ILE A 192 -5.69 20.98 -4.51
CA ILE A 192 -6.32 21.04 -3.19
C ILE A 192 -5.29 21.33 -2.10
N GLN A 193 -4.10 20.70 -2.16
CA GLN A 193 -3.02 20.95 -1.21
C GLN A 193 -2.54 22.41 -1.27
N VAL A 194 -2.33 22.94 -2.47
CA VAL A 194 -1.94 24.35 -2.68
C VAL A 194 -3.03 25.29 -2.14
N LEU A 195 -4.31 25.00 -2.43
CA LEU A 195 -5.43 25.80 -1.92
C LEU A 195 -5.52 25.75 -0.38
N HIS A 196 -5.28 24.58 0.21
CA HIS A 196 -5.24 24.41 1.66
C HIS A 196 -4.13 25.24 2.29
N GLN A 197 -2.91 25.21 1.72
CA GLN A 197 -1.79 26.03 2.17
C GLN A 197 -2.12 27.54 2.09
N LYS A 198 -2.72 27.98 0.98
CA LYS A 198 -3.18 29.38 0.84
C LYS A 198 -4.20 29.78 1.90
N THR A 199 -5.18 28.90 2.17
CA THR A 199 -6.18 29.12 3.21
C THR A 199 -5.54 29.20 4.60
N MET A 200 -4.56 28.32 4.90
CA MET A 200 -3.84 28.33 6.17
C MET A 200 -3.04 29.63 6.38
N LEU A 201 -2.39 30.14 5.33
CA LEU A 201 -1.70 31.43 5.38
C LEU A 201 -2.69 32.58 5.64
N ALA A 202 -3.81 32.62 4.92
CA ALA A 202 -4.84 33.64 5.13
C ALA A 202 -5.42 33.59 6.57
N LEU A 203 -5.64 32.39 7.11
CA LEU A 203 -6.08 32.23 8.50
C LEU A 203 -5.04 32.73 9.50
N LYS A 204 -3.74 32.48 9.25
CA LYS A 204 -2.65 32.98 10.08
C LYS A 204 -2.61 34.52 10.08
N GLU A 205 -2.75 35.15 8.91
CA GLU A 205 -2.80 36.61 8.79
C GLU A 205 -3.98 37.20 9.56
N VAL A 206 -5.17 36.60 9.46
CA VAL A 206 -6.35 37.02 10.24
C VAL A 206 -6.11 36.86 11.74
N ALA A 207 -5.53 35.73 12.17
CA ALA A 207 -5.23 35.48 13.57
C ALA A 207 -4.21 36.47 14.14
N ASP A 208 -3.17 36.81 13.38
CA ASP A 208 -2.18 37.81 13.78
C ASP A 208 -2.78 39.22 13.79
N GLY A 209 -3.68 39.54 12.86
CA GLY A 209 -4.48 40.77 12.89
C GLY A 209 -5.35 40.90 14.14
N ILE A 210 -6.03 39.82 14.54
CA ILE A 210 -6.81 39.77 15.79
C ILE A 210 -5.91 39.97 17.01
N LYS A 211 -4.75 39.30 17.07
CA LYS A 211 -3.78 39.47 18.17
C LYS A 211 -3.29 40.91 18.27
N GLN A 212 -2.96 41.54 17.14
CA GLN A 212 -2.53 42.94 17.11
C GLN A 212 -3.64 43.88 17.58
N GLN A 213 -4.88 43.65 17.13
CA GLN A 213 -6.04 44.42 17.58
C GLN A 213 -6.26 44.28 19.10
N ASN A 214 -6.14 43.06 19.64
CA ASN A 214 -6.27 42.80 21.07
C ASN A 214 -5.17 43.50 21.88
N ARG A 215 -3.90 43.43 21.44
CA ARG A 215 -2.80 44.18 22.05
C ARG A 215 -3.07 45.69 22.05
N ASN A 216 -3.63 46.24 20.97
CA ASN A 216 -4.00 47.65 20.89
C ASN A 216 -5.15 48.00 21.84
N ARG A 217 -6.17 47.12 21.96
CA ARG A 217 -7.27 47.27 22.92
C ARG A 217 -6.75 47.23 24.36
N GLU A 218 -5.86 46.30 24.70
CA GLU A 218 -5.24 46.22 26.03
C GLU A 218 -4.44 47.48 26.36
N LYS A 219 -3.63 47.99 25.42
CA LYS A 219 -2.93 49.27 25.58
C LYS A 219 -3.90 50.42 25.82
N ASN A 220 -5.02 50.49 25.10
CA ASN A 220 -6.03 51.53 25.29
C ASN A 220 -6.74 51.38 26.65
N ILE A 221 -7.11 50.17 27.05
CA ILE A 221 -7.70 49.90 28.37
C ILE A 221 -6.73 50.29 29.49
N SER A 222 -5.44 49.97 29.35
CA SER A 222 -4.40 50.36 30.30
C SER A 222 -4.27 51.89 30.40
N ARG A 223 -4.27 52.61 29.27
CA ARG A 223 -4.30 54.08 29.24
C ARG A 223 -5.53 54.62 29.97
N PHE A 224 -6.72 54.13 29.68
CA PHE A 224 -7.96 54.56 30.36
C PHE A 224 -7.95 54.26 31.85
N LYS A 225 -7.41 53.10 32.28
CA LYS A 225 -7.24 52.78 33.70
C LYS A 225 -6.31 53.78 34.40
N ASN A 226 -5.20 54.15 33.75
CA ASN A 226 -4.26 55.13 34.29
C ASN A 226 -4.89 56.53 34.38
N GLU A 227 -5.61 56.96 33.34
CA GLU A 227 -6.36 58.23 33.34
C GLU A 227 -7.43 58.26 34.44
N LEU A 228 -8.16 57.16 34.62
CA LEU A 228 -9.18 57.03 35.67
C LEU A 228 -8.54 57.10 37.07
N LYS A 229 -7.43 56.38 37.28
CA LYS A 229 -6.66 56.43 38.53
C LYS A 229 -6.14 57.84 38.81
N GLN A 230 -5.61 58.52 37.80
CA GLN A 230 -5.15 59.91 37.94
C GLN A 230 -6.29 60.85 38.32
N LYS A 231 -7.48 60.70 37.72
CA LYS A 231 -8.68 61.48 38.10
C LYS A 231 -9.10 61.19 39.54
N GLN A 232 -9.10 59.92 39.95
CA GLN A 232 -9.41 59.50 41.31
C GLN A 232 -8.41 60.08 42.33
N ASP A 233 -7.12 60.08 42.01
CA ASP A 233 -6.08 60.66 42.87
C ASP A 233 -6.24 62.19 43.01
N VAL A 234 -6.64 62.88 41.94
CA VAL A 234 -6.93 64.33 41.97
C VAL A 234 -8.17 64.63 42.81
N GLU A 235 -9.21 63.81 42.69
CA GLU A 235 -10.43 63.91 43.50
C GLU A 235 -10.13 63.64 44.98
N HIS A 236 -9.38 62.59 45.30
CA HIS A 236 -8.93 62.32 46.66
C HIS A 236 -8.15 63.48 47.28
N LYS A 237 -7.20 64.07 46.52
CA LYS A 237 -6.47 65.28 46.95
C LYS A 237 -7.38 66.50 47.13
N ARG A 238 -8.51 66.58 46.42
CA ARG A 238 -9.51 67.63 46.64
C ARG A 238 -10.28 67.36 47.94
N ASP A 239 -10.71 66.14 48.17
CA ASP A 239 -11.44 65.75 49.38
C ASP A 239 -10.58 65.90 50.64
N GLU A 240 -9.30 65.51 50.58
CA GLU A 240 -8.34 65.76 51.65
C GLU A 240 -8.18 67.25 51.96
N ARG A 241 -8.14 68.11 50.92
CA ARG A 241 -8.08 69.56 51.13
C ARG A 241 -9.35 70.09 51.78
N ILE A 242 -10.52 69.60 51.37
CA ILE A 242 -11.80 69.98 51.98
C ILE A 242 -11.85 69.51 53.44
N LYS A 243 -11.46 68.27 53.74
CA LYS A 243 -11.36 67.75 55.11
C LYS A 243 -10.41 68.58 55.97
N ARG A 244 -9.21 68.90 55.48
CA ARG A 244 -8.27 69.78 56.21
C ARG A 244 -8.84 71.18 56.44
N GLN A 245 -9.55 71.74 55.47
CA GLN A 245 -10.22 73.03 55.64
C GLN A 245 -11.34 72.97 56.67
N GLN A 246 -12.11 71.89 56.69
CA GLN A 246 -13.13 71.62 57.71
C GLN A 246 -12.49 71.46 59.10
N GLU A 247 -11.42 70.68 59.21
CA GLU A 247 -10.65 70.53 60.46
C GLU A 247 -10.10 71.88 60.95
N ILE A 248 -9.53 72.70 60.07
CA ILE A 248 -9.05 74.05 60.44
C ILE A 248 -10.22 74.94 60.89
N ALA A 249 -11.37 74.88 60.20
CA ALA A 249 -12.56 75.63 60.56
C ALA A 249 -13.13 75.17 61.92
N GLU A 250 -13.15 73.86 62.19
CA GLU A 250 -13.57 73.28 63.47
C GLU A 250 -12.61 73.66 64.60
N VAL A 251 -11.29 73.58 64.37
CA VAL A 251 -10.27 74.00 65.34
C VAL A 251 -10.42 75.50 65.63
N ALA A 252 -10.57 76.36 64.61
CA ALA A 252 -10.78 77.79 64.80
C ALA A 252 -12.09 78.12 65.53
N ALA A 253 -13.18 77.40 65.22
CA ALA A 253 -14.46 77.56 65.90
C ALA A 253 -14.39 77.12 67.37
N ASN A 254 -13.64 76.05 67.67
CA ASN A 254 -13.40 75.57 69.03
C ASN A 254 -12.44 76.50 69.82
N ASP A 255 -11.42 77.06 69.17
CA ASP A 255 -10.46 77.97 69.79
C ASP A 255 -11.11 79.32 70.21
N ILE A 256 -12.09 79.81 69.44
CA ILE A 256 -12.91 80.98 69.83
C ILE A 256 -13.80 80.69 71.06
N ARG A 257 -14.12 79.41 71.32
CA ARG A 257 -14.93 78.97 72.47
C ARG A 257 -14.11 78.58 73.69
N ASP A 258 -12.77 78.72 73.64
CA ASP A 258 -11.89 78.08 74.61
C ASP A 258 -11.88 78.76 75.98
N GLY A 259 -12.39 78.02 76.97
CA GLY A 259 -12.26 78.34 78.39
C GLY A 259 -10.81 78.35 78.87
N ALA A 260 -9.87 77.72 78.14
CA ALA A 260 -8.46 77.76 78.46
C ALA A 260 -7.84 79.14 78.19
N LEU A 261 -8.22 79.87 77.14
CA LEU A 261 -7.70 81.24 76.92
C LEU A 261 -8.06 82.20 78.08
N LYS A 262 -9.26 82.04 78.66
CA LYS A 262 -9.65 82.73 79.90
C LYS A 262 -8.79 82.30 81.09
N LYS A 263 -8.48 80.99 81.22
CA LYS A 263 -7.58 80.48 82.26
C LYS A 263 -6.15 81.00 82.08
N TRP A 264 -5.62 81.02 80.86
CA TRP A 264 -4.29 81.55 80.53
C TRP A 264 -4.19 83.06 80.78
N ARG A 265 -5.23 83.84 80.49
CA ARG A 265 -5.26 85.27 80.86
C ARG A 265 -5.24 85.46 82.38
N LYS A 266 -6.02 84.67 83.13
CA LYS A 266 -5.99 84.69 84.61
C LYS A 266 -4.62 84.28 85.13
N LEU A 267 -4.03 83.22 84.58
CA LEU A 267 -2.72 82.69 84.96
C LEU A 267 -1.60 83.69 84.63
N LEU A 268 -1.64 84.36 83.48
CA LEU A 268 -0.69 85.42 83.10
C LEU A 268 -0.75 86.60 84.07
N LEU A 269 -1.94 87.02 84.48
CA LEU A 269 -2.13 88.06 85.49
C LEU A 269 -1.50 87.65 86.83
N VAL A 270 -1.73 86.41 87.26
CA VAL A 270 -1.10 85.84 88.47
C VAL A 270 0.42 85.81 88.33
N HIS A 271 0.97 85.38 87.19
CA HIS A 271 2.42 85.37 86.96
C HIS A 271 3.01 86.77 86.91
N LYS A 272 2.35 87.77 86.32
CA LYS A 272 2.84 89.16 86.35
C LYS A 272 2.89 89.69 87.78
N PHE A 273 1.87 89.40 88.59
CA PHE A 273 1.84 89.76 89.99
C PHE A 273 2.96 89.06 90.77
N LEU A 274 3.08 87.74 90.63
CA LEU A 274 4.12 86.95 91.30
C LEU A 274 5.52 87.38 90.88
N ASN A 275 5.75 87.68 89.60
CA ASN A 275 7.05 88.12 89.10
C ASN A 275 7.42 89.50 89.66
N SER A 276 6.46 90.44 89.74
CA SER A 276 6.67 91.72 90.42
C SER A 276 7.03 91.54 91.89
N PHE A 277 6.31 90.65 92.59
CA PHE A 277 6.56 90.30 93.98
C PHE A 277 7.93 89.65 94.19
N LEU A 278 8.29 88.65 93.36
CA LEU A 278 9.57 87.97 93.40
C LEU A 278 10.73 88.91 93.07
N LYS A 279 10.56 89.83 92.11
CA LYS A 279 11.57 90.85 91.81
C LYS A 279 11.82 91.77 93.01
N SER A 280 10.76 92.19 93.70
CA SER A 280 10.88 92.97 94.94
C SER A 280 11.53 92.17 96.08
N LYS A 281 11.18 90.88 96.23
CA LYS A 281 11.81 89.98 97.19
C LYS A 281 13.29 89.73 96.87
N MET A 282 13.63 89.54 95.60
CA MET A 282 15.00 89.31 95.12
C MET A 282 15.88 90.54 95.34
N GLN A 283 15.37 91.75 95.10
CA GLN A 283 16.10 92.98 95.42
C GLN A 283 16.42 93.10 96.92
N ARG A 284 15.50 92.70 97.81
CA ARG A 284 15.78 92.61 99.26
C ARG A 284 16.81 91.53 99.59
N GLY A 285 16.73 90.37 98.94
CA GLY A 285 17.69 89.28 99.11
C GLY A 285 19.10 89.67 98.64
N ILE A 286 19.23 90.30 97.47
CA ILE A 286 20.51 90.78 96.93
C ILE A 286 21.17 91.77 97.90
N ALA A 287 20.40 92.68 98.50
CA ALA A 287 20.92 93.58 99.53
C ALA A 287 21.42 92.83 100.78
N GLN A 288 20.73 91.75 101.19
CA GLN A 288 21.09 90.93 102.36
C GLN A 288 22.35 90.08 102.15
N TYR A 289 22.58 89.58 100.93
CA TYR A 289 23.68 88.65 100.63
C TYR A 289 24.90 89.31 99.96
N HIS A 290 24.89 90.64 99.80
CA HIS A 290 25.99 91.39 99.20
C HIS A 290 27.35 91.13 99.89
N HIS A 291 27.34 90.96 101.22
CA HIS A 291 28.56 90.65 101.98
C HIS A 291 29.08 89.22 101.76
N LEU A 292 28.18 88.26 101.50
CA LEU A 292 28.54 86.87 101.16
C LEU A 292 29.12 86.78 99.74
N GLU A 293 28.60 87.57 98.81
CA GLU A 293 29.13 87.68 97.44
C GLU A 293 30.57 88.22 97.43
N ILE A 294 30.87 89.22 98.27
CA ILE A 294 32.24 89.75 98.43
C ILE A 294 33.17 88.68 99.03
N ALA A 295 32.69 87.87 99.98
CA ALA A 295 33.47 86.77 100.55
C ALA A 295 33.71 85.65 99.52
N PHE A 296 32.72 85.35 98.67
CA PHE A 296 32.83 84.38 97.60
C PHE A 296 33.77 84.84 96.47
N GLN A 297 33.76 86.13 96.12
CA GLN A 297 34.72 86.73 95.19
C GLN A 297 36.17 86.64 95.70
N LYS A 298 36.41 86.77 97.02
CA LYS A 298 37.75 86.58 97.61
C LYS A 298 38.22 85.13 97.54
N ILE A 299 37.32 84.16 97.71
CA ILE A 299 37.64 82.73 97.56
C ILE A 299 37.91 82.40 96.08
N LYS A 300 37.09 82.91 95.16
CA LYS A 300 37.27 82.79 93.70
C LYS A 300 38.58 83.39 93.20
N ALA A 301 38.99 84.53 93.74
CA ALA A 301 40.27 85.16 93.42
C ALA A 301 41.49 84.36 93.92
N SER A 302 41.33 83.51 94.95
CA SER A 302 42.41 82.75 95.56
C SER A 302 42.59 81.34 94.99
N THR A 303 41.55 80.75 94.39
CA THR A 303 41.56 79.35 93.92
C THR A 303 41.48 79.20 92.40
N GLY A 304 41.19 80.30 91.66
CA GLY A 304 41.12 80.29 90.19
C GLY A 304 39.95 79.49 89.60
N ILE A 305 39.08 78.91 90.42
CA ILE A 305 37.90 78.15 90.00
C ILE A 305 36.68 79.06 90.11
N SER A 306 35.99 79.27 88.99
CA SER A 306 35.00 80.35 88.84
C SER A 306 33.58 80.00 89.27
N ASP A 307 33.28 78.71 89.45
CA ASP A 307 31.95 78.22 89.78
C ASP A 307 32.03 77.14 90.88
N ALA A 308 31.31 77.33 91.99
CA ALA A 308 31.25 76.34 93.08
C ALA A 308 30.58 75.03 92.62
N ASN A 309 29.71 75.11 91.62
CA ASN A 309 29.05 73.95 91.06
C ASN A 309 29.99 73.09 90.19
N GLU A 310 31.06 73.64 89.62
CA GLU A 310 32.04 72.88 88.83
C GLU A 310 32.86 71.90 89.69
N ILE A 311 33.19 72.29 90.91
CA ILE A 311 33.92 71.42 91.87
C ILE A 311 33.03 70.24 92.29
N VAL A 312 31.75 70.50 92.52
CA VAL A 312 30.77 69.48 92.92
C VAL A 312 30.37 68.59 91.73
N GLN A 313 30.20 69.15 90.53
CA GLN A 313 29.85 68.38 89.32
C GLN A 313 30.97 67.44 88.87
N LYS A 314 32.25 67.84 88.98
CA LYS A 314 33.36 66.92 88.64
C LYS A 314 33.49 65.75 89.62
N PHE A 315 32.99 65.89 90.84
CA PHE A 315 32.94 64.81 91.82
C PHE A 315 31.73 63.88 91.60
N ILE A 316 30.56 64.43 91.27
CA ILE A 316 29.31 63.67 91.07
C ILE A 316 29.24 62.98 89.69
N GLY A 317 29.80 63.59 88.63
CA GLY A 317 29.69 63.07 87.25
C GLY A 317 30.44 61.75 87.00
N ARG A 318 31.36 61.36 87.89
CA ARG A 318 32.19 60.16 87.71
C ARG A 318 31.37 58.87 87.83
N GLU A 319 30.40 58.80 88.73
CA GLU A 319 29.55 57.61 88.89
C GLU A 319 28.40 57.56 87.87
N GLN A 320 27.87 58.72 87.45
CA GLN A 320 26.81 58.77 86.43
C GLN A 320 27.31 58.29 85.06
N THR A 321 28.56 58.62 84.70
CA THR A 321 29.16 58.18 83.43
C THR A 321 29.36 56.66 83.39
N TYR A 322 29.66 56.03 84.53
CA TYR A 322 29.79 54.57 84.64
C TYR A 322 28.43 53.85 84.55
N SER A 323 27.40 54.39 85.21
CA SER A 323 26.03 53.86 85.15
C SER A 323 25.47 53.91 83.72
N HIS A 324 25.71 55.01 83.00
CA HIS A 324 25.24 55.14 81.61
C HIS A 324 25.91 54.13 80.66
N LEU A 325 27.18 53.79 80.93
CA LEU A 325 27.93 52.82 80.14
C LEU A 325 27.41 51.38 80.35
N LEU A 326 27.03 51.03 81.59
CA LEU A 326 26.41 49.74 81.92
C LEU A 326 25.03 49.56 81.29
N ILE A 327 24.21 50.61 81.27
CA ILE A 327 22.90 50.59 80.60
C ILE A 327 23.08 50.38 79.10
N SER A 328 24.02 51.09 78.46
CA SER A 328 24.31 50.89 77.04
C SER A 328 24.80 49.48 76.72
N ILE A 329 25.64 48.86 77.56
CA ILE A 329 26.06 47.46 77.37
C ILE A 329 24.86 46.51 77.44
N SER A 330 23.98 46.66 78.43
CA SER A 330 22.75 45.87 78.55
C SER A 330 21.83 46.01 77.32
N ASP A 331 21.67 47.22 76.79
CA ASP A 331 20.83 47.45 75.61
C ASP A 331 21.43 46.84 74.33
N TYR A 332 22.76 46.85 74.20
CA TYR A 332 23.45 46.16 73.12
C TYR A 332 23.37 44.63 73.25
N GLU A 333 23.44 44.08 74.46
CA GLU A 333 23.23 42.64 74.69
C GLU A 333 21.81 42.19 74.32
N LYS A 334 20.78 42.97 74.68
CA LYS A 334 19.39 42.72 74.25
C LYS A 334 19.25 42.76 72.74
N LYS A 335 19.89 43.73 72.07
CA LYS A 335 19.87 43.84 70.60
C LYS A 335 20.53 42.64 69.94
N ILE A 336 21.64 42.13 70.49
CA ILE A 336 22.31 40.92 70.00
C ILE A 336 21.42 39.69 70.18
N ASN A 337 20.72 39.55 71.30
CA ASN A 337 19.82 38.42 71.53
C ASN A 337 18.61 38.43 70.58
N ASN A 338 18.00 39.59 70.33
CA ASN A 338 16.92 39.71 69.35
C ASN A 338 17.37 39.31 67.95
N LEU A 339 18.55 39.78 67.52
CA LEU A 339 19.12 39.41 66.21
C LEU A 339 19.44 37.91 66.10
N LYS A 340 19.85 37.26 67.19
CA LYS A 340 20.05 35.79 67.21
C LYS A 340 18.73 35.04 67.05
N GLN A 341 17.67 35.51 67.73
CA GLN A 341 16.35 34.90 67.66
C GLN A 341 15.74 35.04 66.27
N GLU A 342 15.80 36.24 65.67
CA GLU A 342 15.30 36.50 64.31
C GLU A 342 16.06 35.66 63.27
N ASN A 343 17.36 35.47 63.43
CA ASN A 343 18.16 34.62 62.53
C ASN A 343 17.78 33.13 62.68
N GLN A 344 17.42 32.68 63.87
CA GLN A 344 16.92 31.32 64.10
C GLN A 344 15.54 31.11 63.45
N ASP A 345 14.65 32.09 63.55
CA ASP A 345 13.32 32.05 62.91
C ASP A 345 13.43 32.04 61.38
N LEU A 346 14.34 32.83 60.81
CA LEU A 346 14.62 32.82 59.37
C LEU A 346 15.18 31.47 58.89
N ARG A 347 16.04 30.82 59.69
CA ARG A 347 16.53 29.46 59.37
C ARG A 347 15.41 28.43 59.41
N ASN A 348 14.50 28.53 60.38
CA ASN A 348 13.34 27.64 60.48
C ASN A 348 12.38 27.83 59.29
N ASN A 349 12.12 29.08 58.89
CA ASN A 349 11.31 29.40 57.72
C ASN A 349 11.95 28.88 56.42
N PHE A 350 13.26 29.00 56.28
CA PHE A 350 13.99 28.46 55.12
C PHE A 350 13.88 26.94 55.04
N THR A 351 13.98 26.23 56.17
CA THR A 351 13.78 24.77 56.19
C THR A 351 12.34 24.36 55.86
N HIS A 352 11.35 25.15 56.25
CA HIS A 352 9.94 24.92 55.92
C HIS A 352 9.67 25.08 54.42
N LEU A 353 10.13 26.19 53.81
CA LEU A 353 9.99 26.41 52.37
C LEU A 353 10.69 25.33 51.53
N LYS A 354 11.83 24.81 52.01
CA LYS A 354 12.55 23.72 51.34
C LYS A 354 11.79 22.38 51.39
N GLN A 355 10.96 22.17 52.41
CA GLN A 355 10.05 21.00 52.47
C GLN A 355 8.87 21.18 51.50
N GLU A 356 8.23 22.35 51.47
CA GLU A 356 7.13 22.63 50.53
C GLU A 356 7.55 22.50 49.06
N TYR A 357 8.77 22.90 48.70
CA TYR A 357 9.31 22.76 47.36
C TYR A 357 9.50 21.29 46.94
N ASN A 358 9.91 20.42 47.87
CA ASN A 358 10.07 18.99 47.62
C ASN A 358 8.74 18.24 47.51
N ASP A 359 7.66 18.77 48.09
CA ASP A 359 6.32 18.17 48.00
C ASP A 359 5.62 18.57 46.69
N LEU A 360 5.85 19.78 46.17
CA LEU A 360 5.40 20.21 44.84
C LEU A 360 6.05 19.41 43.69
N ASP A 361 7.32 19.04 43.82
CA ASP A 361 8.03 18.26 42.79
C ASP A 361 7.54 16.80 42.69
N LYS A 362 6.97 16.27 43.79
CA LYS A 362 6.33 14.95 43.81
C LYS A 362 4.95 14.94 43.15
N GLU A 363 4.15 16.00 43.30
CA GLU A 363 2.87 16.13 42.59
C GLU A 363 3.06 16.26 41.07
N PHE A 364 4.11 16.94 40.62
CA PHE A 364 4.40 17.10 39.19
C PHE A 364 4.81 15.78 38.51
N SER A 365 5.46 14.85 39.23
CA SER A 365 5.82 13.52 38.72
C SER A 365 4.62 12.54 38.63
N VAL A 366 3.56 12.74 39.40
CA VAL A 366 2.37 11.86 39.38
C VAL A 366 1.44 12.21 38.22
N GLU A 367 1.28 13.50 37.90
CA GLU A 367 0.43 13.95 36.79
C GLU A 367 1.04 13.59 35.41
N ASN A 368 2.36 13.65 35.29
CA ASN A 368 3.07 13.33 34.04
C ASN A 368 3.04 11.81 33.70
N ASN A 369 2.96 10.95 34.72
CA ASN A 369 2.80 9.50 34.53
C ASN A 369 1.35 9.11 34.16
N LYS A 370 0.37 9.93 34.53
CA LYS A 370 -1.05 9.70 34.20
C LYS A 370 -1.36 10.01 32.73
N GLN A 371 -0.81 11.10 32.20
CA GLN A 371 -0.91 11.43 30.77
C GLN A 371 -0.19 10.41 29.88
N ARG A 372 0.94 9.86 30.35
CA ARG A 372 1.70 8.83 29.60
C ARG A 372 0.93 7.51 29.49
N ASN A 373 0.17 7.14 30.51
CA ASN A 373 -0.67 5.94 30.48
C ASN A 373 -1.90 6.10 29.57
N GLU A 374 -2.54 7.28 29.56
CA GLU A 374 -3.64 7.57 28.62
C GLU A 374 -3.19 7.53 27.16
N GLN A 375 -1.95 7.96 26.88
CA GLN A 375 -1.37 7.90 25.55
C GLN A 375 -1.08 6.45 25.11
N THR A 376 -0.61 5.59 26.03
CA THR A 376 -0.41 4.16 25.74
C THR A 376 -1.71 3.39 25.50
N ASP A 377 -2.83 3.82 26.09
CA ASP A 377 -4.12 3.18 25.84
C ASP A 377 -4.77 3.65 24.53
N GLN A 378 -4.49 4.88 24.09
CA GLN A 378 -4.84 5.34 22.74
C GLN A 378 -4.04 4.58 21.66
N ASP A 379 -2.75 4.35 21.87
CA ASP A 379 -1.92 3.58 20.94
C ASP A 379 -2.38 2.11 20.82
N LYS A 380 -2.82 1.48 21.91
CA LYS A 380 -3.44 0.13 21.86
C LYS A 380 -4.72 0.10 21.03
N MET A 381 -5.57 1.13 21.15
CA MET A 381 -6.79 1.20 20.34
C MET A 381 -6.50 1.36 18.84
N VAL A 382 -5.47 2.12 18.47
CA VAL A 382 -5.06 2.26 17.07
C VAL A 382 -4.56 0.92 16.51
N ILE A 383 -3.75 0.19 17.28
CA ILE A 383 -3.24 -1.14 16.88
C ILE A 383 -4.40 -2.14 16.71
N GLU A 384 -5.38 -2.17 17.63
CA GLU A 384 -6.55 -3.05 17.49
C GLU A 384 -7.40 -2.73 16.25
N VAL A 385 -7.52 -1.44 15.89
CA VAL A 385 -8.27 -1.02 14.69
C VAL A 385 -7.51 -1.40 13.42
N GLU A 386 -6.19 -1.29 13.40
CA GLU A 386 -5.35 -1.75 12.28
C GLU A 386 -5.40 -3.27 12.11
N GLU A 387 -5.35 -4.03 13.20
CA GLU A 387 -5.52 -5.49 13.17
C GLU A 387 -6.92 -5.88 12.64
N LYS A 388 -7.99 -5.20 13.07
CA LYS A 388 -9.34 -5.42 12.52
C LYS A 388 -9.43 -5.07 11.03
N ALA A 389 -8.75 -4.01 10.58
CA ALA A 389 -8.70 -3.62 9.18
C ALA A 389 -7.94 -4.65 8.32
N THR A 390 -6.81 -5.17 8.80
CA THR A 390 -6.05 -6.20 8.08
C THR A 390 -6.80 -7.54 8.01
N ILE A 391 -7.49 -7.94 9.08
CA ILE A 391 -8.37 -9.12 9.10
C ILE A 391 -9.54 -8.95 8.12
N SER A 392 -10.18 -7.77 8.11
CA SER A 392 -11.25 -7.44 7.15
C SER A 392 -10.74 -7.50 5.70
N GLY A 393 -9.55 -6.96 5.42
CA GLY A 393 -8.91 -7.05 4.11
C GLY A 393 -8.61 -8.50 3.68
N LEU A 394 -8.16 -9.35 4.60
CA LEU A 394 -7.95 -10.78 4.34
C LEU A 394 -9.27 -11.53 4.08
N LEU A 395 -10.34 -11.20 4.81
CA LEU A 395 -11.69 -11.74 4.58
C LEU A 395 -12.23 -11.33 3.21
N GLN A 396 -12.09 -10.06 2.84
CA GLN A 396 -12.49 -9.54 1.53
C GLN A 396 -11.72 -10.25 0.40
N ASN A 397 -10.41 -10.48 0.58
CA ASN A 397 -9.60 -11.22 -0.38
C ASN A 397 -10.02 -12.70 -0.47
N LYS A 398 -10.34 -13.35 0.65
CA LYS A 398 -10.87 -14.73 0.65
C LYS A 398 -12.23 -14.81 -0.02
N LEU A 399 -13.12 -13.85 0.24
CA LEU A 399 -14.44 -13.75 -0.38
C LEU A 399 -14.31 -13.54 -1.89
N ASN A 400 -13.48 -12.60 -2.34
CA ASN A 400 -13.21 -12.35 -3.75
C ASN A 400 -12.62 -13.59 -4.44
N THR A 401 -11.69 -14.28 -3.77
CA THR A 401 -11.11 -15.52 -4.28
C THR A 401 -12.15 -16.65 -4.37
N TRP A 402 -13.05 -16.75 -3.38
CA TRP A 402 -14.15 -17.72 -3.38
C TRP A 402 -15.18 -17.42 -4.47
N ILE A 403 -15.59 -16.16 -4.64
CA ILE A 403 -16.47 -15.70 -5.72
C ILE A 403 -15.82 -16.02 -7.07
N ALA A 404 -14.55 -15.67 -7.27
CA ALA A 404 -13.82 -15.95 -8.50
C ALA A 404 -13.73 -17.46 -8.79
N ARG A 405 -13.48 -18.30 -7.78
CA ARG A 405 -13.49 -19.77 -7.95
C ARG A 405 -14.87 -20.31 -8.30
N ASN A 406 -15.93 -19.82 -7.67
CA ASN A 406 -17.30 -20.27 -7.96
C ASN A 406 -17.78 -19.79 -9.32
N LEU A 407 -17.48 -18.56 -9.72
CA LEU A 407 -17.72 -18.07 -11.08
C LEU A 407 -16.96 -18.89 -12.12
N LYS A 408 -15.72 -19.32 -11.81
CA LYS A 408 -14.93 -20.19 -12.68
C LYS A 408 -15.49 -21.62 -12.77
N LYS A 409 -16.01 -22.17 -11.66
CA LYS A 409 -16.72 -23.47 -11.64
C LYS A 409 -18.06 -23.40 -12.38
N LEU A 410 -18.77 -22.28 -12.30
CA LEU A 410 -20.01 -22.02 -13.05
C LEU A 410 -19.72 -21.88 -14.56
N ALA A 411 -18.64 -21.21 -14.95
CA ALA A 411 -18.22 -21.09 -16.34
C ALA A 411 -17.80 -22.43 -17.00
N GLN A 412 -17.44 -23.44 -16.20
CA GLN A 412 -17.02 -24.77 -16.68
C GLN A 412 -18.18 -25.75 -16.90
N ARG A 413 -19.39 -25.48 -16.39
CA ARG A 413 -20.58 -26.30 -16.68
C ARG A 413 -21.33 -25.73 -17.89
N LYS A 414 -20.95 -26.17 -19.09
CA LYS A 414 -21.50 -25.67 -20.37
C LYS A 414 -22.77 -26.36 -20.88
N ASP A 415 -23.30 -27.39 -20.21
CA ASP A 415 -24.25 -28.30 -20.89
C ASP A 415 -25.74 -28.16 -20.60
N LYS A 416 -26.20 -27.22 -19.76
CA LYS A 416 -27.63 -26.85 -19.74
C LYS A 416 -27.75 -25.35 -19.48
N GLY A 417 -28.50 -24.66 -20.33
CA GLY A 417 -28.48 -23.20 -20.53
C GLY A 417 -28.32 -22.36 -19.26
N PHE A 418 -27.37 -21.42 -19.34
CA PHE A 418 -27.05 -20.41 -18.31
C PHE A 418 -28.30 -19.69 -17.76
N GLN A 419 -29.36 -19.60 -18.57
CA GLN A 419 -30.63 -18.98 -18.20
C GLN A 419 -31.38 -19.76 -17.12
N GLY A 420 -31.39 -21.10 -17.15
CA GLY A 420 -32.12 -21.91 -16.19
C GLY A 420 -31.52 -21.90 -14.77
N ILE A 421 -30.21 -21.64 -14.65
CA ILE A 421 -29.54 -21.49 -13.34
C ILE A 421 -29.75 -20.07 -12.80
N ILE A 422 -29.75 -19.05 -13.68
CA ILE A 422 -30.06 -17.67 -13.29
C ILE A 422 -31.52 -17.58 -12.82
N ASP A 423 -32.44 -18.28 -13.47
CA ASP A 423 -33.86 -18.30 -13.08
C ASP A 423 -34.07 -19.10 -11.79
N ALA A 424 -33.37 -20.22 -11.57
CA ALA A 424 -33.44 -20.96 -10.29
C ALA A 424 -32.78 -20.20 -9.10
N ILE A 425 -31.73 -19.41 -9.36
CA ILE A 425 -31.10 -18.55 -8.33
C ILE A 425 -31.98 -17.33 -8.05
N LYS A 426 -32.58 -16.71 -9.07
CA LYS A 426 -33.57 -15.63 -8.88
C LYS A 426 -34.80 -16.11 -8.14
N GLU A 427 -35.34 -17.29 -8.48
CA GLU A 427 -36.51 -17.87 -7.80
C GLU A 427 -36.20 -18.23 -6.33
N LYS A 428 -35.00 -18.76 -6.03
CA LYS A 428 -34.58 -18.96 -4.63
C LYS A 428 -34.32 -17.67 -3.88
N LEU A 429 -33.73 -16.64 -4.50
CA LEU A 429 -33.48 -15.33 -3.86
C LEU A 429 -34.75 -14.51 -3.65
N LEU A 430 -35.74 -14.62 -4.55
CA LEU A 430 -37.04 -13.94 -4.45
C LEU A 430 -37.99 -14.63 -3.48
N ASN A 431 -37.87 -15.94 -3.27
CA ASN A 431 -38.68 -16.69 -2.30
C ASN A 431 -38.07 -16.73 -0.89
N LEU A 432 -36.86 -16.20 -0.71
CA LEU A 432 -36.24 -16.01 0.61
C LEU A 432 -36.88 -14.78 1.25
N SER A 433 -37.82 -14.99 2.17
CA SER A 433 -38.45 -13.89 2.90
C SER A 433 -37.38 -13.03 3.57
N GLN A 434 -37.65 -11.73 3.69
CA GLN A 434 -36.74 -10.76 4.32
C GLN A 434 -36.30 -11.21 5.73
N THR A 435 -37.15 -11.97 6.42
CA THR A 435 -36.89 -12.64 7.70
C THR A 435 -35.83 -13.75 7.63
N GLN A 436 -35.84 -14.60 6.60
CA GLN A 436 -34.82 -15.65 6.43
C GLN A 436 -33.47 -15.09 5.98
N GLN A 437 -33.47 -14.00 5.22
CA GLN A 437 -32.23 -13.29 4.87
C GLN A 437 -31.58 -12.65 6.10
N GLN A 438 -32.37 -12.04 6.99
CA GLN A 438 -31.88 -11.55 8.28
C GLN A 438 -31.39 -12.67 9.19
N GLU A 439 -32.07 -13.83 9.21
CA GLU A 439 -31.65 -14.96 10.06
C GLU A 439 -30.34 -15.60 9.61
N LEU A 440 -30.09 -15.70 8.29
CA LEU A 440 -28.81 -16.17 7.73
C LEU A 440 -27.69 -15.15 7.92
N LEU A 441 -27.98 -13.85 7.82
CA LEU A 441 -27.02 -12.80 8.11
C LEU A 441 -26.65 -12.81 9.60
N ASN A 442 -27.64 -12.96 10.48
CA ASN A 442 -27.43 -13.07 11.91
C ASN A 442 -26.69 -14.36 12.28
N LYS A 443 -27.00 -15.51 11.67
CA LYS A 443 -26.26 -16.78 11.88
C LYS A 443 -24.81 -16.69 11.39
N SER A 444 -24.56 -16.01 10.26
CA SER A 444 -23.20 -15.77 9.74
C SER A 444 -22.39 -14.86 10.66
N ILE A 445 -23.01 -13.77 11.15
CA ILE A 445 -22.39 -12.85 12.13
C ILE A 445 -22.14 -13.57 13.46
N PHE A 446 -23.09 -14.39 13.93
CA PHE A 446 -22.94 -15.12 15.19
C PHE A 446 -21.86 -16.22 15.10
N SER A 447 -21.75 -16.92 13.96
CA SER A 447 -20.70 -17.92 13.74
C SER A 447 -19.31 -17.28 13.64
N SER A 448 -19.19 -16.11 13.01
CA SER A 448 -17.90 -15.41 12.90
C SER A 448 -17.47 -14.74 14.21
N VAL A 449 -18.43 -14.33 15.05
CA VAL A 449 -18.15 -13.83 16.41
C VAL A 449 -17.74 -14.98 17.36
N LEU A 450 -18.34 -16.17 17.22
CA LEU A 450 -17.93 -17.36 17.99
C LEU A 450 -16.53 -17.87 17.60
N GLU A 451 -16.16 -17.81 16.33
CA GLU A 451 -14.81 -18.19 15.87
C GLU A 451 -13.71 -17.18 16.29
N LEU A 452 -14.07 -15.93 16.61
CA LEU A 452 -13.13 -14.91 17.09
C LEU A 452 -12.87 -14.96 18.60
N ASN A 453 -13.70 -15.66 19.38
CA ASN A 453 -13.50 -15.83 20.83
C ASN A 453 -12.59 -17.01 21.19
N ASP A 454 -12.19 -17.84 20.21
CA ASP A 454 -11.22 -18.93 20.41
C ASP A 454 -9.78 -18.39 20.37
N GLN A 455 -9.33 -17.81 21.49
CA GLN A 455 -7.94 -17.35 21.69
C GLN A 455 -6.88 -18.45 21.47
N GLU A 456 -7.25 -19.73 21.47
CA GLU A 456 -6.35 -20.84 21.14
C GLU A 456 -6.01 -20.92 19.64
N PHE A 457 -6.89 -20.47 18.74
CA PHE A 457 -6.66 -20.58 17.30
C PHE A 457 -5.61 -19.57 16.80
N LEU A 458 -5.58 -18.38 17.40
CA LEU A 458 -4.58 -17.34 17.13
C LEU A 458 -3.17 -17.76 17.59
N LYS A 459 -3.06 -18.47 18.73
CA LYS A 459 -1.76 -18.97 19.24
C LYS A 459 -1.16 -20.12 18.44
N ARG A 460 -1.98 -20.94 17.75
CA ARG A 460 -1.48 -22.09 16.98
C ARG A 460 -1.07 -21.75 15.54
N ASN A 461 -1.51 -20.63 14.96
CA ASN A 461 -1.26 -20.32 13.53
C ASN A 461 -0.27 -19.18 13.24
N VAL A 462 0.14 -18.38 14.23
CA VAL A 462 1.17 -17.34 14.04
C VAL A 462 2.53 -17.83 14.54
N ARG A 463 3.14 -18.76 13.80
CA ARG A 463 4.54 -19.17 14.02
C ARG A 463 5.44 -18.40 13.05
N ILE A 464 5.63 -17.11 13.31
CA ILE A 464 6.60 -16.28 12.58
C ILE A 464 7.99 -16.62 13.13
N LYS A 465 8.83 -17.29 12.34
CA LYS A 465 10.25 -17.48 12.65
C LYS A 465 10.96 -16.12 12.55
N PRO A 466 11.71 -15.66 13.57
CA PRO A 466 12.56 -14.48 13.43
C PRO A 466 13.70 -14.78 12.44
N LYS A 467 13.82 -13.97 11.39
CA LYS A 467 14.99 -13.98 10.49
C LYS A 467 16.18 -13.41 11.25
N GLN A 468 17.23 -14.22 11.40
CA GLN A 468 18.54 -13.79 11.87
C GLN A 468 19.10 -12.72 10.92
N GLN A 469 19.53 -11.60 11.50
CA GLN A 469 20.32 -10.59 10.82
C GLN A 469 21.73 -11.15 10.59
N ASN A 470 22.08 -11.38 9.32
CA ASN A 470 23.46 -11.59 8.89
C ASN A 470 24.12 -10.21 8.75
N SER A 471 25.00 -9.88 9.69
CA SER A 471 26.01 -8.83 9.54
C SER A 471 27.26 -9.44 8.91
N HIS A 472 27.59 -9.03 7.68
CA HIS A 472 28.97 -8.95 7.22
C HIS A 472 29.07 -8.17 5.90
N LEU A 473 29.75 -7.01 6.00
CA LEU A 473 30.73 -6.39 5.09
C LEU A 473 30.46 -6.40 3.57
N HIS A 474 30.44 -5.21 2.97
CA HIS A 474 31.60 -4.70 2.23
C HIS A 474 31.45 -3.22 1.87
N SER A 475 32.47 -2.44 2.28
CA SER A 475 32.82 -1.16 1.70
C SER A 475 33.13 -1.35 0.22
N ASN A 476 32.66 -0.47 -0.65
CA ASN A 476 33.46 -0.03 -1.79
C ASN A 476 33.03 1.36 -2.27
N ASN A 477 34.05 2.21 -2.33
CA ASN A 477 34.16 3.42 -3.13
C ASN A 477 33.47 3.32 -4.49
N SER A 478 32.71 4.36 -4.83
CA SER A 478 32.79 4.96 -6.16
C SER A 478 32.47 6.44 -6.02
N GLN A 479 33.50 7.26 -6.22
CA GLN A 479 33.34 8.62 -6.72
C GLN A 479 32.53 8.52 -8.02
N ASP A 480 31.49 9.35 -8.18
CA ASP A 480 31.50 10.28 -9.30
C ASP A 480 30.46 11.40 -9.15
N TYR A 481 30.85 12.54 -9.71
CA TYR A 481 30.27 13.87 -9.60
C TYR A 481 28.86 13.97 -10.23
N SER A 482 27.92 14.57 -9.51
CA SER A 482 27.03 15.55 -10.13
C SER A 482 26.61 16.63 -9.12
N VAL A 483 26.95 17.85 -9.51
CA VAL A 483 26.79 19.12 -8.82
C VAL A 483 25.37 19.63 -9.07
N LEU A 484 24.58 19.81 -8.01
CA LEU A 484 23.58 20.88 -7.89
C LEU A 484 23.50 21.31 -6.41
N PRO A 485 23.29 22.61 -6.12
CA PRO A 485 23.45 23.17 -4.79
C PRO A 485 22.20 22.93 -3.93
N ASN A 486 22.42 22.52 -2.67
CA ASN A 486 21.41 22.53 -1.63
C ASN A 486 21.24 23.96 -1.10
N ASP A 487 20.03 24.51 -1.23
CA ASP A 487 19.57 25.73 -0.56
C ASP A 487 19.17 25.41 0.90
N ASP A 488 20.14 25.01 1.74
CA ASP A 488 19.96 24.77 3.18
C ASP A 488 21.00 25.52 4.04
N GLU A 489 21.41 26.73 3.63
CA GLU A 489 22.21 27.66 4.44
C GLU A 489 21.53 29.03 4.57
N ILE A 490 20.35 29.07 5.19
CA ILE A 490 19.78 30.31 5.72
C ILE A 490 19.10 29.98 7.06
N PHE A 491 19.88 29.71 8.11
CA PHE A 491 19.53 29.93 9.53
C PHE A 491 20.64 29.36 10.41
N ASN A 492 21.81 29.99 10.41
CA ASN A 492 22.82 29.83 11.45
C ASN A 492 23.76 31.04 11.43
N GLU A 493 23.27 32.18 11.89
CA GLU A 493 24.10 33.29 12.37
C GLU A 493 23.20 34.27 13.16
N LEU A 494 23.03 33.97 14.45
CA LEU A 494 22.71 34.99 15.45
C LEU A 494 23.82 34.89 16.53
N PRO A 495 24.51 36.00 16.83
CA PRO A 495 25.62 36.00 17.77
C PRO A 495 25.09 35.95 19.20
N SER A 496 25.28 34.84 19.89
CA SER A 496 25.12 34.71 21.34
C SER A 496 26.35 35.27 22.05
N LYS A 497 26.50 36.60 22.13
CA LYS A 497 27.66 37.26 22.74
C LYS A 497 27.38 38.25 23.87
N ASP A 498 26.13 38.36 24.32
CA ASP A 498 25.77 39.40 25.29
C ASP A 498 25.57 38.89 26.73
N GLU A 499 25.49 37.57 26.98
CA GLU A 499 25.27 37.05 28.35
C GLU A 499 26.58 36.92 29.16
N GLU A 500 27.71 36.60 28.52
CA GLU A 500 29.01 36.52 29.23
C GLU A 500 29.61 37.90 29.57
N GLN A 501 29.16 38.97 28.90
CA GLN A 501 29.60 40.33 29.20
C GLN A 501 28.82 40.94 30.37
N GLU A 502 27.53 40.63 30.52
CA GLU A 502 26.75 41.10 31.69
C GLU A 502 27.22 40.44 33.00
N GLU A 503 27.55 39.13 33.00
CA GLU A 503 28.09 38.47 34.20
C GLU A 503 29.47 39.05 34.62
N GLN A 504 30.32 39.41 33.66
CA GLN A 504 31.62 40.03 33.97
C GLN A 504 31.49 41.47 34.49
N GLU A 505 30.46 42.22 34.07
CA GLU A 505 30.21 43.57 34.59
C GLU A 505 29.62 43.54 36.01
N GLU A 506 28.74 42.59 36.33
CA GLU A 506 28.23 42.41 37.70
C GLU A 506 29.34 42.02 38.69
N ASP A 507 30.22 41.09 38.32
CA ASP A 507 31.34 40.68 39.18
C ASP A 507 32.35 41.82 39.43
N ASN A 508 32.56 42.69 38.45
CA ASN A 508 33.41 43.87 38.60
C ASN A 508 32.78 44.92 39.55
N LEU A 509 31.47 45.14 39.47
CA LEU A 509 30.75 46.04 40.39
C LEU A 509 30.77 45.52 41.84
N LEU A 510 30.60 44.21 42.03
CA LEU A 510 30.67 43.57 43.35
C LEU A 510 32.07 43.68 43.98
N ASN A 511 33.12 43.54 43.19
CA ASN A 511 34.50 43.70 43.67
C ASN A 511 34.83 45.17 44.00
N GLN A 512 34.31 46.13 43.24
CA GLN A 512 34.50 47.56 43.52
C GLN A 512 33.82 47.98 44.84
N LEU A 513 32.62 47.46 45.11
CA LEU A 513 31.92 47.64 46.39
C LEU A 513 32.67 47.02 47.57
N ARG A 514 33.29 45.85 47.41
CA ARG A 514 34.09 45.22 48.47
C ARG A 514 35.34 46.04 48.82
N GLU A 515 36.00 46.61 47.83
CA GLU A 515 37.18 47.46 48.06
C GLU A 515 36.81 48.81 48.68
N GLU A 516 35.67 49.42 48.31
CA GLU A 516 35.17 50.62 49.00
C GLU A 516 34.85 50.37 50.48
N VAL A 517 34.25 49.21 50.80
CA VAL A 517 33.94 48.84 52.18
C VAL A 517 35.22 48.59 52.98
N LYS A 518 36.23 47.92 52.41
CA LYS A 518 37.55 47.77 53.06
C LYS A 518 38.24 49.11 53.29
N GLY A 519 38.17 50.03 52.33
CA GLY A 519 38.76 51.37 52.45
C GLY A 519 38.12 52.22 53.57
N LYS A 520 36.83 52.01 53.86
CA LYS A 520 36.12 52.71 54.95
C LYS A 520 36.41 52.11 56.34
N VAL A 521 36.78 50.83 56.42
CA VAL A 521 37.13 50.16 57.69
C VAL A 521 38.57 50.50 58.14
N LEU A 522 39.46 50.87 57.23
CA LEU A 522 40.85 51.26 57.55
C LEU A 522 41.03 52.76 57.89
N LYS A 523 39.96 53.56 57.89
CA LYS A 523 39.98 55.00 58.23
C LYS A 523 39.22 55.36 59.52
N LYS A 524 39.01 54.41 60.43
CA LYS A 524 38.45 54.66 61.76
C LYS A 524 39.38 54.22 62.87
#